data_AF-A0A8J7SV15-F1
#
_entry.id   AF-A0A8J7SV15-F1
#
_cell.length_a   1.000
_cell.length_b   1.000
_cell.length_c   1.000
_cell.angle_alpha   90.00
_cell.angle_beta   90.00
_cell.angle_gamma   90.00
#
_symmetry.space_group_name_H-M   'P 1'
#
loop_
_entity.id
_entity.type
_entity.pdbx_description
1 polymer ?
#
loop_
_entity_poly.entity_id
_entity_poly.type
_entity_poly.pdbx_seq_one_letter_code
_entity_poly.pdbx_strand_id
1 'polypeptide(L)'
;MSNSTQGNTQGKTSFGHVLKYTGLFGSVQGLSMLAGVVRTKVVALFLGPSGLALINLYNTMASLVSQCTNLGVSFSAVKDVAECHAAGDAAATSRSVESVRVWCMITALFGTAVCLMLSPLISWLTFGNHDYTLSIAMLSPMVGMLAVTGGEMAILKGLKRLKRVAFVSMLAAVASVVVYIPLYALWGMAAIVPALLLCNLLIMAIHLYYATRVMPWHCPLFSRKALGRGVPFIKLGVAYIVSGAFGQGAEYAMRALLLRDGGMDVVGFYNCGYMLIVSYTSLVFLAVENDYYPRLSAVMHQRTLMNDAVNKQIEVCALLVSPVLVV
;
A
#
# COMPACT_ATOMS: atom_id res chain seq x y z
N MET A 1 -30.36 24.72 -35.70
CA MET A 1 -30.87 24.00 -34.51
C MET A 1 -30.17 22.64 -34.25
N SER A 2 -28.88 22.44 -34.62
CA SER A 2 -28.22 21.12 -34.47
C SER A 2 -26.99 21.09 -33.54
N ASN A 3 -26.72 22.14 -32.77
CA ASN A 3 -25.55 22.20 -31.87
C ASN A 3 -25.85 21.89 -30.39
N SER A 4 -27.11 21.69 -30.00
CA SER A 4 -27.50 21.44 -28.60
C SER A 4 -27.53 19.95 -28.21
N THR A 5 -27.45 19.03 -29.17
CA THR A 5 -27.55 17.58 -28.92
C THR A 5 -26.20 16.88 -28.75
N GLN A 6 -25.09 17.42 -29.27
CA GLN A 6 -23.76 16.77 -29.13
C GLN A 6 -23.10 16.98 -27.75
N GLY A 7 -23.40 18.09 -27.05
CA GLY A 7 -22.85 18.38 -25.72
C GLY A 7 -23.42 17.49 -24.60
N ASN A 8 -24.65 16.97 -24.75
CA ASN A 8 -25.32 16.17 -23.72
C ASN A 8 -24.92 14.68 -23.76
N THR A 9 -24.42 14.19 -24.89
CA THR A 9 -23.93 12.80 -25.04
C THR A 9 -22.54 12.59 -24.45
N GLN A 10 -21.61 13.55 -24.56
CA GLN A 10 -20.27 13.45 -23.95
C GLN A 10 -20.31 13.49 -22.41
N GLY A 11 -21.22 14.28 -21.82
CA GLY A 11 -21.40 14.34 -20.36
C GLY A 11 -21.98 13.04 -19.77
N LYS A 12 -22.95 12.41 -20.45
CA LYS A 12 -23.56 11.14 -20.02
C LYS A 12 -22.61 9.95 -20.14
N THR A 13 -21.77 9.91 -21.17
CA THR A 13 -20.73 8.86 -21.30
C THR A 13 -19.62 9.03 -20.27
N SER A 14 -19.25 10.27 -19.91
CA SER A 14 -18.23 10.55 -18.89
C SER A 14 -18.72 10.19 -17.47
N PHE A 15 -19.92 10.62 -17.07
CA PHE A 15 -20.49 10.30 -15.76
C PHE A 15 -20.77 8.80 -15.57
N GLY A 16 -21.31 8.12 -16.60
CA GLY A 16 -21.51 6.66 -16.54
C GLY A 16 -20.19 5.89 -16.45
N HIS A 17 -19.14 6.39 -17.10
CA HIS A 17 -17.80 5.81 -17.02
C HIS A 17 -17.17 6.06 -15.65
N VAL A 18 -17.27 7.26 -15.10
CA VAL A 18 -16.77 7.58 -13.75
C VAL A 18 -17.51 6.75 -12.69
N LEU A 19 -18.85 6.71 -12.70
CA LEU A 19 -19.63 5.93 -11.73
C LEU A 19 -19.36 4.43 -11.83
N LYS A 20 -19.20 3.89 -13.04
CA LYS A 20 -18.85 2.48 -13.26
C LYS A 20 -17.43 2.16 -12.78
N TYR A 21 -16.49 3.09 -12.91
CA TYR A 21 -15.11 2.90 -12.48
C TYR A 21 -15.00 3.06 -10.97
N THR A 22 -15.59 4.11 -10.40
CA THR A 22 -15.71 4.31 -8.95
C THR A 22 -16.44 3.16 -8.28
N GLY A 23 -17.55 2.69 -8.84
CA GLY A 23 -18.27 1.51 -8.35
C GLY A 23 -17.43 0.23 -8.42
N LEU A 24 -16.67 0.02 -9.51
CA LEU A 24 -15.77 -1.13 -9.62
C LEU A 24 -14.63 -1.05 -8.59
N PHE A 25 -13.95 0.08 -8.46
CA PHE A 25 -12.90 0.26 -7.45
C PHE A 25 -13.42 0.13 -6.03
N GLY A 26 -14.53 0.79 -5.72
CA GLY A 26 -15.21 0.68 -4.44
C GLY A 26 -15.60 -0.76 -4.13
N SER A 27 -16.12 -1.50 -5.11
CA SER A 27 -16.46 -2.92 -4.94
C SER A 27 -15.23 -3.79 -4.69
N VAL A 28 -14.14 -3.59 -5.44
CA VAL A 28 -12.91 -4.37 -5.31
C VAL A 28 -12.21 -4.08 -3.98
N GLN A 29 -12.14 -2.82 -3.58
CA GLN A 29 -11.60 -2.41 -2.29
C GLN A 29 -12.50 -2.89 -1.14
N GLY A 30 -13.83 -2.81 -1.29
CA GLY A 30 -14.80 -3.36 -0.35
C GLY A 30 -14.66 -4.87 -0.17
N LEU A 31 -14.51 -5.63 -1.26
CA LEU A 31 -14.21 -7.07 -1.20
C LEU A 31 -12.88 -7.35 -0.51
N SER A 32 -11.84 -6.55 -0.80
CA SER A 32 -10.55 -6.67 -0.11
C SER A 32 -10.67 -6.41 1.39
N MET A 33 -11.50 -5.45 1.80
CA MET A 33 -11.78 -5.18 3.21
C MET A 33 -12.54 -6.33 3.86
N LEU A 34 -13.57 -6.87 3.20
CA LEU A 34 -14.30 -8.05 3.69
C LEU A 34 -13.38 -9.26 3.86
N ALA A 35 -12.50 -9.53 2.90
CA ALA A 35 -11.48 -10.56 3.03
C ALA A 35 -10.55 -10.28 4.23
N GLY A 36 -10.20 -9.02 4.47
CA GLY A 36 -9.47 -8.59 5.66
C GLY A 36 -10.19 -8.89 6.97
N VAL A 37 -11.50 -8.63 7.05
CA VAL A 37 -12.34 -8.94 8.22
C VAL A 37 -12.44 -10.45 8.43
N VAL A 38 -12.70 -11.21 7.36
CA VAL A 38 -12.75 -12.69 7.40
C VAL A 38 -11.43 -13.25 7.91
N ARG A 39 -10.30 -12.77 7.39
CA ARG A 39 -8.97 -13.13 7.89
C ARG A 39 -8.85 -12.89 9.39
N THR A 40 -9.19 -11.69 9.87
CA THR A 40 -9.07 -11.36 11.29
C THR A 40 -9.98 -12.26 12.15
N LYS A 41 -11.19 -12.59 11.68
CA LYS A 41 -12.09 -13.52 12.35
C LYS A 41 -11.54 -14.95 12.38
N VAL A 42 -11.01 -15.46 11.27
CA VAL A 42 -10.38 -16.78 11.18
C VAL A 42 -9.22 -16.87 12.18
N VAL A 43 -8.34 -15.87 12.20
CA VAL A 43 -7.21 -15.81 13.14
C VAL A 43 -7.71 -15.79 14.59
N ALA A 44 -8.72 -14.98 14.90
CA ALA A 44 -9.31 -14.91 16.23
C ALA A 44 -9.90 -16.26 16.68
N LEU A 45 -10.56 -16.99 15.78
CA LEU A 45 -11.20 -18.27 16.07
C LEU A 45 -10.18 -19.39 16.32
N PHE A 46 -9.12 -19.47 15.51
CA PHE A 46 -8.13 -20.55 15.63
C PHE A 46 -7.04 -20.28 16.67
N LEU A 47 -6.61 -19.03 16.82
CA LEU A 47 -5.44 -18.67 17.61
C LEU A 47 -5.78 -17.85 18.87
N GLY A 48 -7.00 -17.34 18.95
CA GLY A 48 -7.44 -16.48 20.04
C GLY A 48 -6.78 -15.08 20.03
N PRO A 49 -7.01 -14.29 21.11
CA PRO A 49 -6.48 -12.93 21.23
C PRO A 49 -4.95 -12.87 21.26
N SER A 50 -4.29 -13.87 21.85
CA SER A 50 -2.83 -13.93 21.96
C SER A 50 -2.16 -14.13 20.60
N GLY A 51 -2.70 -14.99 19.72
CA GLY A 51 -2.19 -15.14 18.36
C GLY A 51 -2.41 -13.92 17.48
N LEU A 52 -3.56 -13.25 17.60
CA LEU A 52 -3.81 -11.96 16.95
C LEU A 52 -2.77 -10.92 17.37
N ALA A 53 -2.47 -10.82 18.66
CA ALA A 53 -1.47 -9.90 19.18
C ALA A 53 -0.07 -10.21 18.59
N LEU A 54 0.34 -11.48 18.58
CA LEU A 54 1.64 -11.90 18.06
C LEU A 54 1.77 -11.64 16.54
N ILE A 55 0.72 -11.95 15.77
CA ILE A 55 0.68 -11.66 14.33
C ILE A 55 0.79 -10.16 14.06
N ASN A 56 0.04 -9.33 14.79
CA ASN A 56 0.10 -7.88 14.62
C ASN A 56 1.50 -7.33 14.97
N LEU A 57 2.13 -7.87 16.00
CA LEU A 57 3.47 -7.48 16.41
C LEU A 57 4.50 -7.81 15.33
N TYR A 58 4.49 -9.03 14.80
CA TYR A 58 5.38 -9.43 13.70
C TYR A 58 5.16 -8.61 12.43
N ASN A 59 3.91 -8.35 12.05
CA ASN A 59 3.61 -7.49 10.89
C ASN A 59 4.11 -6.06 11.11
N THR A 60 3.92 -5.51 12.31
CA THR A 60 4.37 -4.16 12.66
C THR A 60 5.90 -4.05 12.62
N MET A 61 6.60 -5.03 13.19
CA MET A 61 8.07 -5.12 13.12
C MET A 61 8.55 -5.18 11.68
N ALA A 62 8.02 -6.12 10.89
CA ALA A 62 8.43 -6.29 9.49
C ALA A 62 8.14 -5.02 8.66
N SER A 63 6.99 -4.38 8.90
CA SER A 63 6.63 -3.12 8.24
C SER A 63 7.53 -1.96 8.65
N LEU A 64 7.93 -1.87 9.93
CA LEU A 64 8.84 -0.83 10.40
C LEU A 64 10.22 -0.99 9.75
N VAL A 65 10.80 -2.20 9.80
CA VAL A 65 12.09 -2.46 9.17
C VAL A 65 12.02 -2.24 7.66
N SER A 66 10.94 -2.69 7.01
CA SER A 66 10.71 -2.46 5.58
C SER A 66 10.66 -0.97 5.25
N GLN A 67 9.91 -0.16 6.00
CA GLN A 67 9.83 1.29 5.75
C GLN A 67 11.18 1.99 5.90
N CYS A 68 11.96 1.65 6.94
CA CYS A 68 13.30 2.20 7.13
C CYS A 68 14.27 1.80 6.01
N THR A 69 14.12 0.59 5.47
CA THR A 69 15.08 0.00 4.51
C THR A 69 14.67 0.16 3.05
N ASN A 70 13.40 0.50 2.77
CA ASN A 70 12.90 0.74 1.41
C ASN A 70 13.45 2.05 0.79
N LEU A 71 14.06 2.93 1.60
CA LEU A 71 14.68 4.21 1.17
C LEU A 71 13.72 5.12 0.36
N GLY A 72 12.41 4.95 0.54
CA GLY A 72 11.37 5.69 -0.19
C GLY A 72 11.28 5.35 -1.69
N VAL A 73 11.93 4.27 -2.14
CA VAL A 73 11.97 3.86 -3.55
C VAL A 73 10.56 3.68 -4.10
N SER A 74 9.66 3.04 -3.35
CA SER A 74 8.29 2.76 -3.79
C SER A 74 7.47 4.03 -4.09
N PHE A 75 7.71 5.14 -3.39
CA PHE A 75 7.00 6.41 -3.64
C PHE A 75 7.62 7.18 -4.81
N SER A 76 8.94 7.33 -4.80
CA SER A 76 9.68 8.03 -5.87
C SER A 76 9.51 7.34 -7.23
N ALA A 77 9.44 6.00 -7.24
CA ALA A 77 9.23 5.20 -8.44
C ALA A 77 7.90 5.50 -9.14
N VAL A 78 6.81 5.73 -8.39
CA VAL A 78 5.51 6.08 -9.00
C VAL A 78 5.63 7.35 -9.82
N LYS A 79 6.28 8.37 -9.25
CA LYS A 79 6.48 9.67 -9.90
C LYS A 79 7.32 9.53 -11.17
N ASP A 80 8.48 8.89 -11.08
CA ASP A 80 9.42 8.75 -12.20
C ASP A 80 8.83 7.93 -13.36
N VAL A 81 8.18 6.81 -13.05
CA VAL A 81 7.49 5.98 -14.05
C VAL A 81 6.32 6.74 -14.67
N ALA A 82 5.55 7.51 -13.87
CA ALA A 82 4.44 8.30 -14.39
C ALA A 82 4.88 9.44 -15.31
N GLU A 83 5.99 10.13 -15.00
CA GLU A 83 6.57 11.18 -15.84
C GLU A 83 7.07 10.60 -17.17
N CYS A 84 7.83 9.49 -17.13
CA CYS A 84 8.30 8.81 -18.34
C CYS A 84 7.12 8.31 -19.19
N HIS A 85 6.08 7.77 -18.55
CA HIS A 85 4.89 7.27 -19.23
C HIS A 85 4.07 8.40 -19.87
N ALA A 86 3.95 9.55 -19.19
CA ALA A 86 3.25 10.73 -19.70
C ALA A 86 3.96 11.37 -20.90
N ALA A 87 5.29 11.29 -20.96
CA ALA A 87 6.09 11.76 -22.08
C ALA A 87 5.92 10.90 -23.37
N GLY A 88 5.26 9.74 -23.29
CA GLY A 88 5.02 8.86 -24.44
C GLY A 88 6.23 8.06 -24.92
N ASP A 89 7.39 8.17 -24.26
CA ASP A 89 8.59 7.39 -24.58
C ASP A 89 8.55 6.02 -23.88
N ALA A 90 8.18 4.99 -24.63
CA ALA A 90 8.14 3.61 -24.15
C ALA A 90 9.53 3.10 -23.71
N ALA A 91 10.61 3.55 -24.34
CA ALA A 91 11.97 3.14 -24.01
C ALA A 91 12.47 3.82 -22.73
N ALA A 92 12.12 5.10 -22.50
CA ALA A 92 12.36 5.75 -21.21
C ALA A 92 11.57 5.07 -20.09
N THR A 93 10.31 4.74 -20.34
CA THR A 93 9.46 4.04 -19.35
C THR A 93 10.03 2.67 -18.99
N SER A 94 10.46 1.86 -19.97
CA SER A 94 11.10 0.56 -19.70
C SER A 94 12.38 0.71 -18.87
N ARG A 95 13.24 1.68 -19.21
CA ARG A 95 14.48 1.95 -18.46
C ARG A 95 14.20 2.42 -17.03
N SER A 96 13.16 3.22 -16.81
CA SER A 96 12.72 3.62 -15.47
C SER A 96 12.26 2.39 -14.67
N VAL A 97 11.42 1.54 -15.26
CA VAL A 97 10.95 0.28 -14.63
C VAL A 97 12.10 -0.65 -14.27
N GLU A 98 13.09 -0.80 -15.16
CA GLU A 98 14.32 -1.57 -14.87
C GLU A 98 15.09 -1.01 -13.67
N SER A 99 15.28 0.32 -13.62
CA SER A 99 15.91 0.99 -12.49
C SER A 99 15.12 0.78 -11.19
N VAL A 100 13.79 0.87 -11.22
CA VAL A 100 12.94 0.60 -10.04
C VAL A 100 13.15 -0.83 -9.55
N ARG A 101 13.12 -1.83 -10.44
CA ARG A 101 13.33 -3.23 -10.07
C ARG A 101 14.70 -3.50 -9.46
N VAL A 102 15.76 -2.91 -10.03
CA VAL A 102 17.12 -3.02 -9.47
C VAL A 102 17.17 -2.44 -8.06
N TRP A 103 16.64 -1.24 -7.86
CA TRP A 103 16.63 -0.60 -6.54
C TRP A 103 15.73 -1.31 -5.52
N CYS A 104 14.59 -1.85 -5.95
CA CYS A 104 13.74 -2.69 -5.09
C CYS A 104 14.43 -4.00 -4.69
N MET A 105 15.22 -4.61 -5.59
CA MET A 105 16.02 -5.79 -5.24
C MET A 105 17.13 -5.45 -4.25
N ILE A 106 17.82 -4.32 -4.44
CA ILE A 106 18.85 -3.84 -3.51
C ILE A 106 18.25 -3.57 -2.12
N THR A 107 17.13 -2.85 -2.06
CA THR A 107 16.46 -2.56 -0.79
C THR A 107 15.83 -3.81 -0.17
N ALA A 108 15.41 -4.79 -0.97
CA ALA A 108 14.93 -6.07 -0.47
C ALA A 108 16.05 -6.89 0.20
N LEU A 109 17.21 -7.00 -0.45
CA LEU A 109 18.39 -7.64 0.15
C LEU A 109 18.86 -6.89 1.40
N PHE A 110 18.97 -5.57 1.32
CA PHE A 110 19.37 -4.74 2.43
C PHE A 110 18.40 -4.86 3.61
N GLY A 111 17.09 -4.76 3.36
CA GLY A 111 16.06 -4.88 4.38
C GLY A 111 16.01 -6.26 5.04
N THR A 112 16.19 -7.32 4.26
CA THR A 112 16.29 -8.69 4.79
C THR A 112 17.53 -8.84 5.68
N ALA A 113 18.70 -8.36 5.22
CA ALA A 113 19.94 -8.43 5.99
C ALA A 113 19.86 -7.62 7.29
N VAL A 114 19.34 -6.40 7.24
CA VAL A 114 19.12 -5.54 8.42
C VAL A 114 18.16 -6.22 9.39
N CYS A 115 17.05 -6.79 8.92
CA CYS A 115 16.11 -7.50 9.79
C CYS A 115 16.76 -8.71 10.47
N LEU A 116 17.56 -9.48 9.74
CA LEU A 116 18.27 -10.63 10.28
C LEU A 116 19.27 -10.22 11.38
N MET A 117 20.05 -9.17 11.13
CA MET A 117 21.05 -8.65 12.08
C MET A 117 20.42 -7.99 13.31
N LEU A 118 19.28 -7.30 13.14
CA LEU A 118 18.57 -6.65 14.24
C LEU A 118 17.61 -7.59 14.98
N SER A 119 17.44 -8.83 14.53
CA SER A 119 16.53 -9.79 15.16
C SER A 119 16.72 -9.97 16.68
N PRO A 120 17.94 -10.08 17.26
CA PRO A 120 18.11 -10.19 18.71
C PRO A 120 17.75 -8.90 19.45
N LEU A 121 18.01 -7.74 18.84
CA LEU A 121 17.69 -6.43 19.40
C LEU A 121 16.17 -6.21 19.41
N ILE A 122 15.48 -6.56 18.32
CA ILE A 122 14.03 -6.46 18.20
C ILE A 122 13.34 -7.40 19.19
N SER A 123 13.86 -8.63 19.37
CA SER A 123 13.34 -9.58 20.37
C SER A 123 13.44 -9.00 21.78
N TRP A 124 14.60 -8.46 22.15
CA TRP A 124 14.82 -7.88 23.46
C TRP A 124 13.95 -6.64 23.70
N LEU A 125 13.89 -5.72 22.73
CA LEU A 125 13.12 -4.49 22.84
C LEU A 125 11.61 -4.73 22.96
N THR A 126 11.11 -5.82 22.36
CA THR A 126 9.67 -6.07 22.31
C THR A 126 9.18 -7.05 23.37
N PHE A 127 9.93 -8.13 23.60
CA PHE A 127 9.52 -9.21 24.50
C PHE A 127 10.34 -9.25 25.80
N GLY A 128 11.37 -8.41 25.95
CA GLY A 128 12.29 -8.43 27.09
C GLY A 128 13.26 -9.61 27.10
N ASN A 129 13.06 -10.61 26.23
CA ASN A 129 13.78 -11.88 26.18
C ASN A 129 14.30 -12.19 24.76
N HIS A 130 15.28 -13.08 24.65
CA HIS A 130 15.86 -13.51 23.36
C HIS A 130 15.17 -14.72 22.72
N ASP A 131 14.13 -15.28 23.34
CA ASP A 131 13.47 -16.51 22.89
C ASP A 131 12.84 -16.39 21.48
N TYR A 132 12.40 -15.19 21.10
CA TYR A 132 11.77 -14.93 19.81
C TYR A 132 12.75 -14.54 18.69
N THR A 133 14.06 -14.51 18.99
CA THR A 133 15.10 -14.13 18.02
C THR A 133 15.05 -15.01 16.78
N LEU A 134 14.89 -16.33 16.95
CA LEU A 134 14.82 -17.28 15.83
C LEU A 134 13.58 -17.05 14.96
N SER A 135 12.41 -16.83 15.58
CA SER A 135 11.16 -16.55 14.88
C SER A 135 11.25 -15.26 14.06
N ILE A 136 11.87 -14.22 14.61
CA ILE A 136 12.09 -12.94 13.92
C ILE A 136 13.13 -13.10 12.79
N ALA A 137 14.21 -13.85 13.02
CA ALA A 137 15.21 -14.14 12.01
C ALA A 137 14.60 -14.89 10.81
N MET A 138 13.73 -15.87 11.06
CA MET A 138 12.99 -16.58 10.02
C MET A 138 12.02 -15.67 9.26
N LEU A 139 11.46 -14.65 9.91
CA LEU A 139 10.59 -13.65 9.26
C LEU A 139 11.37 -12.64 8.41
N SER A 140 12.70 -12.53 8.52
CA SER A 140 13.48 -11.54 7.78
C SER A 140 13.23 -11.50 6.25
N PRO A 141 13.02 -12.63 5.53
CA PRO A 141 12.73 -12.59 4.10
C PRO A 141 11.40 -11.88 3.77
N MET A 142 10.45 -11.86 4.71
CA MET A 142 9.19 -11.11 4.57
C MET A 142 9.46 -9.62 4.31
N VAL A 143 10.47 -9.05 4.95
CA VAL A 143 10.86 -7.63 4.76
C VAL A 143 11.29 -7.39 3.31
N GLY A 144 12.06 -8.31 2.74
CA GLY A 144 12.44 -8.26 1.33
C GLY A 144 11.25 -8.41 0.38
N MET A 145 10.34 -9.34 0.68
CA MET A 145 9.10 -9.54 -0.11
C MET A 145 8.22 -8.28 -0.13
N LEU A 146 8.12 -7.58 1.00
CA LEU A 146 7.41 -6.30 1.10
C LEU A 146 8.05 -5.22 0.19
N ALA A 147 9.38 -5.15 0.16
CA ALA A 147 10.09 -4.18 -0.69
C ALA A 147 9.86 -4.44 -2.19
N VAL A 148 9.90 -5.71 -2.62
CA VAL A 148 9.59 -6.10 -4.01
C VAL A 148 8.13 -5.82 -4.36
N THR A 149 7.21 -6.18 -3.46
CA THR A 149 5.76 -5.95 -3.65
C THR A 149 5.45 -4.46 -3.79
N GLY A 150 6.07 -3.62 -2.96
CA GLY A 150 5.97 -2.16 -3.04
C GLY A 150 6.46 -1.60 -4.37
N GLY A 151 7.59 -2.12 -4.89
CA GLY A 151 8.14 -1.77 -6.19
C GLY A 151 7.24 -2.09 -7.37
N GLU A 152 6.74 -3.32 -7.45
CA GLU A 152 5.83 -3.73 -8.54
C GLU A 152 4.49 -3.01 -8.46
N MET A 153 3.99 -2.73 -7.24
CA MET A 153 2.82 -1.87 -7.06
C MET A 153 3.09 -0.44 -7.54
N ALA A 154 4.28 0.11 -7.28
CA ALA A 154 4.67 1.43 -7.74
C ALA A 154 4.71 1.51 -9.28
N ILE A 155 5.24 0.48 -9.94
CA ILE A 155 5.26 0.37 -11.41
C ILE A 155 3.82 0.38 -11.97
N LEU A 156 2.93 -0.45 -11.42
CA LEU A 156 1.53 -0.49 -11.87
C LEU A 156 0.80 0.83 -11.66
N LYS A 157 1.06 1.53 -10.54
CA LYS A 157 0.52 2.87 -10.26
C LYS A 157 1.07 3.91 -11.23
N GLY A 158 2.39 3.93 -11.46
CA GLY A 158 3.05 4.86 -12.38
C GLY A 158 2.58 4.71 -13.83
N LEU A 159 2.30 3.49 -14.27
CA LEU A 159 1.71 3.19 -15.59
C LEU A 159 0.21 3.49 -15.68
N LYS A 160 -0.39 4.15 -14.67
CA LYS A 160 -1.83 4.45 -14.57
C LYS A 160 -2.73 3.21 -14.70
N ARG A 161 -2.23 2.01 -14.34
CA ARG A 161 -2.99 0.75 -14.36
C ARG A 161 -3.75 0.51 -13.06
N LEU A 162 -4.42 1.54 -12.54
CA LEU A 162 -5.05 1.53 -11.22
C LEU A 162 -6.06 0.36 -11.07
N LYS A 163 -6.80 0.01 -12.14
CA LYS A 163 -7.75 -1.12 -12.10
C LYS A 163 -7.06 -2.44 -11.79
N ARG A 164 -5.88 -2.65 -12.37
CA ARG A 164 -5.06 -3.84 -12.11
C ARG A 164 -4.52 -3.80 -10.69
N VAL A 165 -4.11 -2.63 -10.19
CA VAL A 165 -3.69 -2.48 -8.78
C VAL A 165 -4.79 -2.95 -7.84
N ALA A 166 -6.02 -2.44 -7.99
CA ALA A 166 -7.14 -2.84 -7.15
C ALA A 166 -7.43 -4.35 -7.26
N PHE A 167 -7.49 -4.89 -8.49
CA PHE A 167 -7.75 -6.31 -8.71
C PHE A 167 -6.66 -7.22 -8.09
N VAL A 168 -5.39 -6.85 -8.24
CA VAL A 168 -4.24 -7.54 -7.66
C VAL A 168 -4.31 -7.50 -6.13
N SER A 169 -4.64 -6.36 -5.53
CA SER A 169 -4.80 -6.23 -4.08
C SER A 169 -5.96 -7.08 -3.53
N MET A 170 -7.09 -7.13 -4.25
CA MET A 170 -8.20 -8.01 -3.88
C MET A 170 -7.80 -9.48 -3.98
N LEU A 171 -7.14 -9.89 -5.06
CA LEU A 171 -6.67 -11.26 -5.23
C LEU A 171 -5.67 -11.66 -4.13
N ALA A 172 -4.76 -10.75 -3.79
CA ALA A 172 -3.82 -10.91 -2.68
C ALA A 172 -4.54 -11.06 -1.32
N ALA A 173 -5.57 -10.25 -1.06
CA ALA A 173 -6.37 -10.35 0.17
C ALA A 173 -7.11 -11.69 0.26
N VAL A 174 -7.74 -12.15 -0.83
CA VAL A 174 -8.42 -13.45 -0.88
C VAL A 174 -7.41 -14.60 -0.73
N ALA A 175 -6.28 -14.54 -1.43
CA ALA A 175 -5.21 -15.54 -1.32
C ALA A 175 -4.70 -15.66 0.12
N SER A 176 -4.59 -14.55 0.85
CA SER A 176 -4.17 -14.56 2.26
C SER A 176 -5.11 -15.38 3.14
N VAL A 177 -6.43 -15.25 2.95
CA VAL A 177 -7.44 -16.01 3.72
C VAL A 177 -7.31 -17.51 3.44
N VAL A 178 -7.18 -17.88 2.16
CA VAL A 178 -7.05 -19.28 1.73
C VAL A 178 -5.80 -19.95 2.31
N VAL A 179 -4.73 -19.18 2.55
CA VAL A 179 -3.50 -19.68 3.19
C VAL A 179 -3.65 -19.79 4.70
N TYR A 180 -4.24 -18.79 5.35
CA TYR A 180 -4.34 -18.76 6.81
C TYR A 180 -5.24 -19.86 7.37
N ILE A 181 -6.36 -20.17 6.71
CA ILE A 181 -7.32 -21.18 7.19
C ILE A 181 -6.67 -22.56 7.40
N PRO A 182 -6.04 -23.20 6.39
CA PRO A 182 -5.48 -24.55 6.55
C PRO A 182 -4.28 -24.57 7.50
N LEU A 183 -3.40 -23.56 7.43
CA LEU A 183 -2.19 -23.53 8.26
C LEU A 183 -2.53 -23.38 9.75
N TYR A 184 -3.47 -22.50 10.10
CA TYR A 184 -3.87 -22.31 11.49
C TYR A 184 -4.75 -23.44 12.01
N ALA A 185 -5.55 -24.09 11.15
CA ALA A 185 -6.31 -25.26 11.54
C ALA A 185 -5.43 -26.48 11.88
N LEU A 186 -4.30 -26.67 11.18
CA LEU A 186 -3.42 -27.83 11.37
C LEU A 186 -2.33 -27.63 12.44
N TRP A 187 -1.73 -26.43 12.50
CA TRP A 187 -0.54 -26.17 13.32
C TRP A 187 -0.71 -25.08 14.38
N GLY A 188 -1.89 -24.45 14.46
CA GLY A 188 -2.19 -23.43 15.48
C GLY A 188 -1.11 -22.35 15.56
N MET A 189 -0.64 -22.07 16.78
CA MET A 189 0.33 -21.00 17.07
C MET A 189 1.68 -21.19 16.36
N ALA A 190 2.13 -22.43 16.16
CA ALA A 190 3.39 -22.70 15.46
C ALA A 190 3.35 -22.30 13.98
N ALA A 191 2.15 -22.24 13.39
CA ALA A 191 1.96 -21.82 12.01
C ALA A 191 2.12 -20.31 11.78
N ILE A 192 2.21 -19.47 12.83
CA ILE A 192 2.22 -18.01 12.67
C ILE A 192 3.34 -17.53 11.73
N VAL A 193 4.59 -17.91 12.01
CA VAL A 193 5.75 -17.54 11.20
C VAL A 193 5.67 -18.09 9.76
N PRO A 194 5.47 -19.41 9.54
CA PRO A 194 5.40 -19.94 8.18
C PRO A 194 4.19 -19.43 7.40
N ALA A 195 3.05 -19.17 8.04
CA ALA A 195 1.88 -18.60 7.39
C ALA A 195 2.10 -17.16 6.93
N LEU A 196 2.79 -16.34 7.74
CA LEU A 196 3.16 -14.98 7.35
C LEU A 196 4.11 -14.97 6.15
N LEU A 197 5.14 -15.83 6.16
CA LEU A 197 6.07 -15.98 5.04
C LEU A 197 5.36 -16.43 3.77
N LEU A 198 4.57 -17.50 3.85
CA LEU A 198 3.88 -18.07 2.69
C LEU A 198 2.86 -17.09 2.11
N CYS A 199 2.13 -16.38 2.98
CA CYS A 199 1.19 -15.35 2.58
C CYS A 199 1.92 -14.21 1.82
N ASN A 200 3.00 -13.65 2.39
CA ASN A 200 3.75 -12.57 1.73
C ASN A 200 4.43 -13.03 0.44
N LEU A 201 4.88 -14.28 0.38
CA LEU A 201 5.41 -14.89 -0.84
C LEU A 201 4.34 -14.94 -1.94
N LEU A 202 3.12 -15.37 -1.61
CA LEU A 202 2.00 -15.42 -2.56
C LEU A 202 1.56 -14.03 -2.99
N ILE A 203 1.48 -13.07 -2.06
CA ILE A 203 1.19 -11.66 -2.37
C ILE A 203 2.24 -11.13 -3.36
N MET A 204 3.52 -11.32 -3.06
CA MET A 204 4.61 -10.91 -3.94
C MET A 204 4.50 -11.58 -5.32
N ALA A 205 4.24 -12.88 -5.37
CA ALA A 205 4.09 -13.64 -6.62
C ALA A 205 2.92 -13.12 -7.47
N ILE A 206 1.78 -12.82 -6.84
CA ILE A 206 0.61 -12.23 -7.52
C ILE A 206 0.97 -10.86 -8.11
N HIS A 207 1.60 -9.98 -7.32
CA HIS A 207 2.04 -8.67 -7.79
C HIS A 207 3.03 -8.79 -8.95
N LEU A 208 4.01 -9.67 -8.82
CA LEU A 208 5.03 -9.93 -9.84
C LEU A 208 4.42 -10.48 -11.13
N TYR A 209 3.52 -11.46 -11.05
CA TYR A 209 2.84 -12.05 -12.21
C TYR A 209 2.07 -10.99 -13.01
N TYR A 210 1.27 -10.17 -12.32
CA TYR A 210 0.47 -9.15 -13.01
C TYR A 210 1.32 -7.98 -13.53
N ALA A 211 2.39 -7.60 -12.83
CA ALA A 211 3.28 -6.53 -13.28
C ALA A 211 4.16 -6.96 -14.46
N THR A 212 4.68 -8.20 -14.46
CA THR A 212 5.49 -8.75 -15.57
C THR A 212 4.70 -8.94 -16.87
N ARG A 213 3.38 -9.18 -16.77
CA ARG A 213 2.47 -9.15 -17.93
C ARG A 213 2.30 -7.75 -18.54
N VAL A 214 2.57 -6.68 -17.79
CA VAL A 214 2.52 -5.30 -18.31
C VAL A 214 3.88 -4.87 -18.85
N MET A 215 4.94 -5.14 -18.10
CA MET A 215 6.32 -4.82 -18.45
C MET A 215 7.19 -6.06 -18.17
N PRO A 216 7.76 -6.71 -19.21
CA PRO A 216 8.50 -7.96 -19.05
C PRO A 216 9.66 -7.79 -18.07
N TRP A 217 9.95 -8.85 -17.30
CA TRP A 217 10.98 -8.80 -16.27
C TRP A 217 12.38 -8.63 -16.87
N HIS A 218 12.94 -7.44 -16.70
CA HIS A 218 14.33 -7.13 -17.00
C HIS A 218 14.91 -6.42 -15.77
N CYS A 219 15.93 -7.02 -15.17
CA CYS A 219 16.58 -6.50 -13.97
C CYS A 219 18.11 -6.63 -14.12
N PRO A 220 18.76 -5.68 -14.80
CA PRO A 220 20.20 -5.71 -14.97
C PRO A 220 20.90 -5.20 -13.70
N LEU A 221 20.93 -6.05 -12.65
CA LEU A 221 21.50 -5.77 -11.32
C LEU A 221 22.91 -5.15 -11.37
N PHE A 222 23.73 -5.51 -12.37
CA PHE A 222 25.11 -5.05 -12.52
C PHE A 222 25.28 -3.86 -13.49
N SER A 223 24.20 -3.31 -14.06
CA SER A 223 24.30 -2.17 -14.97
C SER A 223 24.53 -0.87 -14.21
N ARG A 224 25.73 -0.30 -14.34
CA ARG A 224 26.04 1.05 -13.81
C ARG A 224 25.05 2.12 -14.28
N LYS A 225 24.48 1.98 -15.48
CA LYS A 225 23.48 2.91 -16.03
C LYS A 225 22.14 2.81 -15.29
N ALA A 226 21.70 1.59 -14.96
CA ALA A 226 20.45 1.36 -14.22
C ALA A 226 20.59 1.81 -12.75
N LEU A 227 21.75 1.56 -12.14
CA LEU A 227 22.06 1.95 -10.78
C LEU A 227 22.14 3.48 -10.63
N GLY A 228 22.90 4.15 -11.51
CA GLY A 228 23.05 5.61 -11.49
C GLY A 228 21.75 6.37 -11.73
N ARG A 229 20.86 5.83 -12.58
CA ARG A 229 19.57 6.45 -12.90
C ARG A 229 18.57 6.42 -11.74
N GLY A 230 18.69 5.47 -10.80
CA GLY A 230 17.79 5.41 -9.63
C GLY A 230 18.34 6.08 -8.36
N VAL A 231 19.53 6.68 -8.38
CA VAL A 231 20.02 7.55 -7.29
C VAL A 231 19.04 8.68 -6.92
N PRO A 232 18.34 9.34 -7.89
CA PRO A 232 17.29 10.31 -7.58
C PRO A 232 16.13 9.74 -6.75
N PHE A 233 15.87 8.43 -6.82
CA PHE A 233 14.81 7.79 -6.02
C PHE A 233 15.06 7.92 -4.52
N ILE A 234 16.32 7.80 -4.09
CA ILE A 234 16.70 7.96 -2.69
C ILE A 234 16.61 9.43 -2.29
N LYS A 235 17.08 10.36 -3.13
CA LYS A 235 17.07 11.79 -2.80
C LYS A 235 15.65 12.32 -2.57
N LEU A 236 14.70 11.89 -3.40
CA LEU A 236 13.27 12.17 -3.22
C LEU A 236 12.65 11.32 -2.10
N GLY A 237 13.12 10.07 -1.96
CA GLY A 237 12.63 9.11 -0.99
C GLY A 237 12.90 9.52 0.46
N VAL A 238 14.04 10.14 0.75
CA VAL A 238 14.34 10.67 2.10
C VAL A 238 13.32 11.73 2.52
N ALA A 239 12.92 12.64 1.63
CA ALA A 239 11.89 13.64 1.93
C ALA A 239 10.54 12.97 2.24
N TYR A 240 10.18 11.91 1.52
CA TYR A 240 8.99 11.11 1.79
C TYR A 240 9.08 10.32 3.10
N ILE A 241 10.24 9.77 3.44
CA ILE A 241 10.46 9.09 4.73
C ILE A 241 10.28 10.10 5.87
N VAL A 242 10.86 11.30 5.76
CA VAL A 242 10.71 12.35 6.78
C VAL A 242 9.23 12.75 6.90
N SER A 243 8.56 13.02 5.79
CA SER A 243 7.13 13.38 5.79
C SER A 243 6.23 12.26 6.34
N GLY A 244 6.48 11.01 5.97
CA GLY A 244 5.76 9.85 6.47
C GLY A 244 6.04 9.56 7.95
N ALA A 245 7.28 9.77 8.39
CA ALA A 245 7.68 9.63 9.79
C ALA A 245 6.97 10.66 10.69
N PHE A 246 6.68 11.87 10.19
CA PHE A 246 5.85 12.82 10.93
C PHE A 246 4.42 12.34 11.10
N GLY A 247 3.80 11.81 10.03
CA GLY A 247 2.43 11.28 10.11
C GLY A 247 2.32 10.07 11.04
N GLN A 248 3.16 9.05 10.82
CA GLN A 248 3.20 7.85 11.66
C GLN A 248 3.67 8.16 13.09
N GLY A 249 4.59 9.11 13.26
CA GLY A 249 5.10 9.54 14.55
C GLY A 249 4.05 10.29 15.37
N ALA A 250 3.26 11.16 14.74
CA ALA A 250 2.12 11.81 15.37
C ALA A 250 1.06 10.79 15.80
N GLU A 251 0.74 9.82 14.94
CA GLU A 251 -0.19 8.74 15.27
C GLU A 251 0.31 7.88 16.45
N TYR A 252 1.59 7.51 16.44
CA TYR A 252 2.22 6.77 17.52
C TYR A 252 2.21 7.58 18.83
N ALA A 253 2.56 8.87 18.77
CA ALA A 253 2.54 9.75 19.93
C ALA A 253 1.15 9.86 20.54
N MET A 254 0.10 9.98 19.71
CA MET A 254 -1.29 9.98 20.18
C MET A 254 -1.64 8.67 20.90
N ARG A 255 -1.27 7.52 20.34
CA ARG A 255 -1.50 6.20 20.98
C ARG A 255 -0.72 6.06 22.28
N ALA A 256 0.50 6.58 22.35
CA ALA A 256 1.33 6.55 23.56
C ALA A 256 0.76 7.46 24.67
N LEU A 257 0.24 8.64 24.32
CA LEU A 257 -0.44 9.53 25.27
C LEU A 257 -1.74 8.90 25.79
N LEU A 258 -2.55 8.33 24.90
CA LEU A 258 -3.77 7.60 25.28
C LEU A 258 -3.46 6.39 26.17
N LEU A 259 -2.34 5.70 25.92
CA LEU A 259 -1.90 4.58 26.76
C LEU A 259 -1.54 5.06 28.17
N ARG A 260 -0.84 6.19 28.27
CA ARG A 260 -0.40 6.77 29.54
C ARG A 260 -1.57 7.24 30.40
N ASP A 261 -2.56 7.88 29.78
CA ASP A 261 -3.65 8.55 30.50
C ASP A 261 -4.92 7.67 30.63
N GLY A 262 -5.15 6.75 29.69
CA GLY A 262 -6.39 5.97 29.58
C GLY A 262 -6.24 4.45 29.58
N GLY A 263 -5.00 3.93 29.59
CA GLY A 263 -4.74 2.48 29.60
C GLY A 263 -5.03 1.79 28.25
N MET A 264 -4.83 0.47 28.22
CA MET A 264 -4.88 -0.31 26.97
C MET A 264 -6.27 -0.34 26.30
N ASP A 265 -7.34 -0.26 27.09
CA ASP A 265 -8.71 -0.33 26.56
C ASP A 265 -9.04 0.91 25.70
N VAL A 266 -8.63 2.10 26.16
CA VAL A 266 -8.83 3.37 25.42
C VAL A 266 -8.03 3.38 24.12
N VAL A 267 -6.80 2.87 24.13
CA VAL A 267 -5.98 2.71 22.92
C VAL A 267 -6.61 1.71 21.95
N GLY A 268 -7.22 0.63 22.48
CA GLY A 268 -7.97 -0.34 21.70
C GLY A 268 -9.16 0.28 20.96
N PHE A 269 -9.97 1.09 21.67
CA PHE A 269 -11.08 1.83 21.05
C PHE A 269 -10.58 2.85 20.02
N TYR A 270 -9.52 3.60 20.33
CA TYR A 270 -8.91 4.54 19.39
C TYR A 270 -8.44 3.83 18.11
N ASN A 271 -7.78 2.68 18.23
CA ASN A 271 -7.30 1.93 17.06
C ASN A 271 -8.47 1.41 16.19
N CYS A 272 -9.57 0.98 16.82
CA CYS A 272 -10.78 0.59 16.10
C CYS A 272 -11.41 1.77 15.35
N GLY A 273 -11.59 2.91 16.03
CA GLY A 273 -12.14 4.12 15.43
C GLY A 273 -11.24 4.66 14.31
N TYR A 274 -9.93 4.72 14.55
CA TYR A 274 -8.94 5.13 13.55
C TYR A 274 -8.98 4.24 12.31
N MET A 275 -9.02 2.91 12.49
CA MET A 275 -9.09 1.96 11.38
C MET A 275 -10.37 2.19 10.55
N LEU A 276 -11.51 2.44 11.18
CA LEU A 276 -12.77 2.73 10.49
C LEU A 276 -12.69 4.05 9.73
N ILE A 277 -12.31 5.14 10.40
CA ILE A 277 -12.22 6.49 9.81
C ILE A 277 -11.26 6.48 8.61
N VAL A 278 -10.05 5.95 8.78
CA VAL A 278 -9.02 5.95 7.72
C VAL A 278 -9.42 5.04 6.57
N SER A 279 -9.96 3.85 6.84
CA SER A 279 -10.39 2.92 5.79
C SER A 279 -11.54 3.49 4.95
N TYR A 280 -12.56 4.06 5.60
CA TYR A 280 -13.70 4.64 4.89
C TYR A 280 -13.34 5.93 4.16
N THR A 281 -12.55 6.79 4.79
CA THR A 281 -12.10 8.04 4.17
C THR A 281 -11.18 7.78 2.97
N SER A 282 -10.33 6.75 3.04
CA SER A 282 -9.49 6.33 1.92
C SER A 282 -10.30 5.80 0.73
N LEU A 283 -11.40 5.07 1.00
CA LEU A 283 -12.35 4.63 -0.04
C LEU A 283 -12.98 5.82 -0.78
N VAL A 284 -13.41 6.84 -0.03
CA VAL A 284 -14.00 8.07 -0.58
C VAL A 284 -12.96 8.86 -1.38
N PHE A 285 -11.75 9.07 -0.85
CA PHE A 285 -10.73 9.83 -1.56
C PHE A 285 -10.19 9.12 -2.80
N LEU A 286 -10.09 7.80 -2.79
CA LEU A 286 -9.68 7.02 -3.97
C LEU A 286 -10.71 7.13 -5.12
N ALA A 287 -12.00 7.12 -4.78
CA ALA A 287 -13.07 7.36 -5.74
C ALA A 287 -12.96 8.75 -6.36
N VAL A 288 -12.64 9.74 -5.54
CA VAL A 288 -12.46 11.14 -5.92
C VAL A 288 -11.22 11.36 -6.81
N GLU A 289 -10.06 10.83 -6.44
CA GLU A 289 -8.81 11.04 -7.20
C GLU A 289 -8.93 10.63 -8.67
N ASN A 290 -9.69 9.55 -8.94
CA ASN A 290 -9.89 9.02 -10.29
C ASN A 290 -10.73 9.94 -11.19
N ASP A 291 -11.64 10.74 -10.63
CA ASP A 291 -12.45 11.71 -11.37
C ASP A 291 -11.80 13.10 -11.38
N TYR A 292 -11.23 13.49 -10.23
CA TYR A 292 -10.67 14.81 -10.01
C TYR A 292 -9.41 15.05 -10.87
N TYR A 293 -8.50 14.07 -10.92
CA TYR A 293 -7.21 14.27 -11.58
C TYR A 293 -7.35 14.56 -13.09
N PRO A 294 -8.14 13.81 -13.89
CA PRO A 294 -8.38 14.14 -15.30
C PRO A 294 -9.06 15.50 -15.49
N ARG A 295 -10.02 15.83 -14.63
CA ARG A 295 -10.77 17.09 -14.69
C ARG A 295 -9.89 18.30 -14.43
N LEU A 296 -9.09 18.24 -13.37
CA LEU A 296 -8.15 19.29 -13.00
C LEU A 296 -7.07 19.46 -14.08
N SER A 297 -6.53 18.36 -14.59
CA SER A 297 -5.52 18.39 -15.65
C SER A 297 -6.04 19.06 -16.93
N ALA A 298 -7.31 18.86 -17.28
CA ALA A 298 -7.91 19.47 -18.46
C ALA A 298 -8.06 21.00 -18.34
N VAL A 299 -8.10 21.55 -17.14
CA VAL A 299 -8.31 22.99 -16.88
C VAL A 299 -7.10 23.67 -16.21
N MET A 300 -5.95 22.99 -16.14
CA MET A 300 -4.77 23.42 -15.37
C MET A 300 -4.20 24.79 -15.79
N HIS A 301 -4.44 25.20 -17.04
CA HIS A 301 -3.96 26.48 -17.57
C HIS A 301 -4.96 27.65 -17.36
N GLN A 302 -6.17 27.36 -16.88
CA GLN A 302 -7.21 28.37 -16.67
C GLN A 302 -7.55 28.48 -15.18
N ARG A 303 -7.00 29.51 -14.53
CA ARG A 303 -7.07 29.70 -13.07
C ARG A 303 -8.49 29.69 -12.51
N THR A 304 -9.46 30.26 -13.22
CA THR A 304 -10.87 30.34 -12.80
C THR A 304 -11.54 28.97 -12.81
N LEU A 305 -11.41 28.21 -13.91
CA LEU A 305 -11.96 26.86 -14.02
C LEU A 305 -11.25 25.88 -13.09
N MET A 306 -9.94 26.04 -12.89
CA MET A 306 -9.18 25.27 -11.92
C MET A 306 -9.71 25.49 -10.50
N ASN A 307 -9.91 26.74 -10.08
CA ASN A 307 -10.47 27.06 -8.76
C ASN A 307 -11.89 26.49 -8.58
N ASP A 308 -12.75 26.57 -9.59
CA ASP A 308 -14.10 26.01 -9.53
C ASP A 308 -14.07 24.47 -9.44
N ALA A 309 -13.18 23.80 -10.19
CA ALA A 309 -12.97 22.36 -10.10
C ALA A 309 -12.47 21.94 -8.71
N VAL A 310 -11.53 22.68 -8.12
CA VAL A 310 -11.02 22.46 -6.76
C VAL A 310 -12.14 22.63 -5.73
N ASN A 311 -12.90 23.72 -5.80
CA ASN A 311 -13.96 24.02 -4.84
C ASN A 311 -15.07 22.97 -4.88
N LYS A 312 -15.54 22.59 -6.06
CA LYS A 312 -16.52 21.49 -6.22
C LYS A 312 -15.99 20.18 -5.67
N GLN A 313 -14.70 19.92 -5.82
CA GLN A 313 -14.11 18.70 -5.29
C GLN A 313 -14.08 18.70 -3.76
N ILE A 314 -13.72 19.84 -3.14
CA ILE A 314 -13.75 20.00 -1.69
C ILE A 314 -15.18 19.81 -1.16
N GLU A 315 -16.18 20.37 -1.84
CA GLU A 315 -17.60 20.24 -1.46
C GLU A 315 -18.08 18.78 -1.55
N VAL A 316 -17.78 18.07 -2.65
CA VAL A 316 -18.12 16.65 -2.80
C VAL A 316 -17.42 15.78 -1.75
N CYS A 317 -16.14 16.05 -1.47
CA CYS A 317 -15.41 15.36 -0.41
C CYS A 317 -16.05 15.62 0.96
N ALA A 318 -16.41 16.86 1.26
CA ALA A 318 -17.06 17.21 2.53
C ALA A 318 -18.40 16.49 2.68
N LEU A 319 -19.23 16.46 1.63
CA LEU A 319 -20.54 15.78 1.62
C LEU A 319 -20.44 14.25 1.72
N LEU A 320 -19.39 13.64 1.16
CA LEU A 320 -19.17 12.19 1.24
C LEU A 320 -18.52 11.75 2.55
N VAL A 321 -17.65 12.59 3.14
CA VAL A 321 -16.97 12.29 4.40
C VAL A 321 -17.84 12.66 5.60
N SER A 322 -18.72 13.67 5.50
CA SER A 322 -19.57 14.10 6.62
C SER A 322 -20.44 13.00 7.23
N PRO A 323 -21.09 12.09 6.47
CA PRO A 323 -21.88 11.01 7.05
C PRO A 323 -21.01 9.99 7.78
N VAL A 324 -19.77 9.80 7.33
CA VAL A 324 -18.79 8.89 7.94
C VAL A 324 -18.27 9.47 9.27
N LEU A 325 -18.19 10.79 9.39
CA LEU A 325 -17.74 11.47 10.62
C LEU A 325 -18.80 11.50 11.73
N VAL A 326 -20.08 11.29 11.40
CA VAL A 326 -21.20 11.28 12.36
C VAL A 326 -21.39 9.91 13.02
N VAL A 327 -20.83 8.84 12.43
CA VAL A 327 -20.88 7.45 12.92
C VAL A 327 -19.62 7.12 13.71
#